data_AF-A0A7S2YPW1-F1
#
_entry.id   AF-A0A7S2YPW1-F1
#
_cell.length_a   1.000
_cell.length_b   1.000
_cell.length_c   1.000
_cell.angle_alpha   90.00
_cell.angle_beta   90.00
_cell.angle_gamma   90.00
#
_symmetry.space_group_name_H-M   'P 1'
#
loop_
_entity.id
_entity.type
_entity.pdbx_description
1 polymer ?
#
loop_
_entity_poly.entity_id
_entity_poly.type
_entity_poly.pdbx_seq_one_letter_code
_entity_poly.pdbx_strand_id
1 'polypeptide(L)'
;FLGGKKAHQSVGGIGEQGLIQDVNSMVRQSEAENVVLTLESLREFYQEQDASKEDSDIVNVHKKCVGLAKSRTVEDCVGAGASQLARKLKKKYKTAPKLIPRFNEEDRSSKSSKEEGEKKESSAKSSSSSSSSGTSNKPNLHLATKEQLQEELEKRLDEERDAQVEEEDANEQEEDPDYHSWNPTGYPEKMVIVGGGPAGWSAAIYGARAGLTPLVIAPSMGGQLQGKGVDVENYPGLAETATGPALVAAMRHQALHFGATVEDDIVTAIEPPANGNGPLKIMTNGTGTIEAHTIIVATGAEANWLQVPGEWELRGGGVSSCATCDGFLYAKKSVIVVGGGDAAMEDALVLARTSSKVTVIHRRDQFRASKVLADRVLNHPVIDVVWNATVEEIVGQVLETDSESEEVEDLDQQQKVVKSAIVKDVTSGATTAMECDAVFVAIGHTPSTSFLKGVVEFDPEMPGYIQTTVGTTATSVAGLFAAGDVADAVYRQAITSAGSGAAAALDAERYLSENGLGNEQEEFEAELLAELMSDGPSATSASSAQDEDAYNVYADDSSAANAKQFAKESVRAEL
;
A
#
# COMPACT_ATOMS: atom_id res chain seq x y z
N PHE A 1 -9.36 -12.77 23.71
CA PHE A 1 -10.66 -12.06 23.73
C PHE A 1 -10.67 -11.05 24.86
N LEU A 2 -11.05 -9.79 24.59
CA LEU A 2 -11.17 -8.71 25.57
C LEU A 2 -12.60 -8.13 25.47
N GLY A 3 -13.32 -8.04 26.60
CA GLY A 3 -14.68 -7.50 26.61
C GLY A 3 -15.70 -8.25 25.73
N GLY A 4 -15.49 -9.56 25.48
CA GLY A 4 -16.33 -10.37 24.60
C GLY A 4 -16.03 -10.23 23.10
N LYS A 5 -15.01 -9.45 22.73
CA LYS A 5 -14.52 -9.30 21.36
C LYS A 5 -13.20 -10.04 21.16
N LYS A 6 -12.94 -10.54 19.95
CA LYS A 6 -11.63 -11.10 19.60
C LYS A 6 -10.60 -9.96 19.70
N ALA A 7 -9.61 -10.14 20.56
CA ALA A 7 -8.47 -9.23 20.60
C ALA A 7 -7.53 -9.64 19.46
N HIS A 8 -6.82 -8.69 18.86
CA HIS A 8 -5.94 -8.89 17.71
C HIS A 8 -5.20 -10.24 17.80
N GLN A 9 -5.47 -11.13 16.85
CA GLN A 9 -4.76 -12.40 16.75
C GLN A 9 -3.47 -12.12 15.98
N SER A 10 -2.32 -12.31 16.61
CA SER A 10 -1.04 -12.29 15.91
C SER A 10 -1.00 -13.44 14.90
N VAL A 11 -1.18 -13.15 13.61
CA VAL A 11 -1.05 -14.12 12.52
C VAL A 11 0.34 -13.95 11.92
N GLY A 12 1.24 -14.90 12.20
CA GLY A 12 2.59 -14.97 11.62
C GLY A 12 3.68 -14.12 12.29
N GLY A 13 4.91 -14.66 12.36
CA GLY A 13 6.15 -13.91 12.60
C GLY A 13 6.48 -13.50 14.05
N ILE A 14 5.56 -13.58 15.01
CA ILE A 14 5.85 -13.26 16.42
C ILE A 14 6.46 -14.49 17.12
N GLY A 15 7.75 -14.40 17.48
CA GLY A 15 8.42 -15.45 18.27
C GLY A 15 7.84 -15.60 19.69
N GLU A 16 8.19 -16.69 20.39
CA GLU A 16 7.64 -17.08 21.71
C GLU A 16 7.65 -15.94 22.75
N GLN A 17 8.72 -15.13 22.79
CA GLN A 17 8.80 -14.00 23.72
C GLN A 17 7.82 -12.87 23.39
N GLY A 18 7.54 -12.60 22.12
CA GLY A 18 6.56 -11.59 21.72
C GLY A 18 5.14 -12.06 22.06
N LEU A 19 4.84 -13.34 21.86
CA LEU A 19 3.60 -13.97 22.31
C LEU A 19 3.40 -13.84 23.82
N ILE A 20 4.43 -14.09 24.63
CA ILE A 20 4.36 -13.92 26.09
C ILE A 20 4.11 -12.45 26.46
N GLN A 21 4.72 -11.50 25.77
CA GLN A 21 4.50 -10.07 26.03
C GLN A 21 3.08 -9.63 25.67
N ASP A 22 2.56 -10.07 24.53
CA ASP A 22 1.21 -9.77 24.07
C ASP A 22 0.15 -10.34 25.00
N VAL A 23 0.30 -11.62 25.39
CA VAL A 23 -0.59 -12.27 26.36
C VAL A 23 -0.57 -11.52 27.70
N ASN A 24 0.61 -11.15 28.21
CA ASN A 24 0.71 -10.39 29.46
C ASN A 24 0.09 -8.99 29.34
N SER A 25 0.21 -8.33 28.19
CA SER A 25 -0.43 -7.04 27.91
C SER A 25 -1.95 -7.16 27.93
N MET A 26 -2.49 -8.19 27.27
CA MET A 26 -3.93 -8.48 27.25
C MET A 26 -4.47 -8.82 28.63
N VAL A 27 -3.72 -9.60 29.43
CA VAL A 27 -4.11 -9.91 30.82
C VAL A 27 -4.18 -8.62 31.65
N ARG A 28 -3.17 -7.75 31.58
CA ARG A 28 -3.17 -6.46 32.28
C ARG A 28 -4.31 -5.56 31.84
N GLN A 29 -4.62 -5.53 30.55
CA GLN A 29 -5.74 -4.75 30.03
C GLN A 29 -7.08 -5.29 30.55
N SER A 30 -7.26 -6.61 30.53
CA SER A 30 -8.46 -7.27 31.08
C SER A 30 -8.65 -6.97 32.56
N GLU A 31 -7.57 -7.03 33.35
CA GLU A 31 -7.58 -6.70 34.78
C GLU A 31 -7.91 -5.21 35.01
N ALA A 32 -7.34 -4.31 34.21
CA ALA A 32 -7.61 -2.87 34.30
C ALA A 32 -9.05 -2.49 33.88
N GLU A 33 -9.71 -3.33 33.09
CA GLU A 33 -11.10 -3.17 32.67
C GLU A 33 -12.08 -3.99 33.54
N ASN A 34 -11.60 -4.79 34.51
CA ASN A 34 -12.45 -5.52 35.45
C ASN A 34 -12.93 -4.63 36.62
N VAL A 35 -13.46 -3.44 36.33
CA VAL A 35 -13.87 -2.46 37.34
C VAL A 35 -15.27 -1.91 37.11
N VAL A 36 -15.91 -1.54 38.21
CA VAL A 36 -17.21 -0.86 38.30
C VAL A 36 -17.03 0.38 39.17
N LEU A 37 -17.56 1.50 38.68
CA LEU A 37 -17.72 2.74 39.43
C LEU A 37 -19.21 2.96 39.69
N THR A 38 -19.61 2.72 40.94
CA THR A 38 -21.00 2.92 41.35
C THR A 38 -21.31 4.40 41.52
N LEU A 39 -22.58 4.76 41.35
CA LEU A 39 -23.05 6.13 41.54
C LEU A 39 -22.81 6.61 42.98
N GLU A 40 -22.94 5.71 43.96
CA GLU A 40 -22.65 5.97 45.37
C GLU A 40 -21.16 6.28 45.61
N SER A 41 -20.25 5.48 45.05
CA SER A 41 -18.80 5.72 45.18
C SER A 41 -18.37 7.05 44.55
N LEU A 42 -19.06 7.48 43.48
CA LEU A 42 -18.81 8.76 42.84
C LEU A 42 -19.35 9.93 43.67
N ARG A 43 -20.52 9.77 44.32
CA ARG A 43 -21.09 10.75 45.25
C ARG A 43 -20.20 10.97 46.46
N GLU A 44 -19.74 9.88 47.09
CA GLU A 44 -18.82 9.93 48.23
C GLU A 44 -17.53 10.67 47.85
N PHE A 45 -16.97 10.38 46.68
CA PHE A 45 -15.77 11.05 46.18
C PHE A 45 -15.96 12.56 46.00
N TYR A 46 -17.05 13.00 45.35
CA TYR A 46 -17.31 14.43 45.18
C TYR A 46 -17.67 15.11 46.49
N GLN A 47 -18.35 14.44 47.42
CA GLN A 47 -18.64 14.98 48.74
C GLN A 47 -17.37 15.27 49.54
N GLU A 48 -16.32 14.46 49.37
CA GLU A 48 -15.02 14.66 50.02
C GLU A 48 -14.12 15.68 49.30
N GLN A 49 -14.13 15.72 47.96
CA GLN A 49 -13.16 16.49 47.18
C GLN A 49 -13.72 17.80 46.59
N ASP A 50 -15.04 17.92 46.43
CA ASP A 50 -15.71 19.07 45.80
C ASP A 50 -17.19 19.16 46.24
N ALA A 51 -17.40 19.58 47.49
CA ALA A 51 -18.73 19.73 48.09
C ALA A 51 -19.62 20.80 47.41
N SER A 52 -19.06 21.56 46.46
CA SER A 52 -19.81 22.54 45.66
C SER A 52 -20.54 21.92 44.48
N LYS A 53 -20.26 20.65 44.15
CA LYS A 53 -20.86 19.95 43.01
C LYS A 53 -22.29 19.51 43.34
N GLU A 54 -23.26 19.97 42.54
CA GLU A 54 -24.64 19.54 42.70
C GLU A 54 -24.84 18.05 42.36
N ASP A 55 -25.74 17.38 43.08
CA ASP A 55 -26.04 15.95 42.86
C ASP A 55 -26.55 15.67 41.44
N SER A 56 -27.28 16.62 40.85
CA SER A 56 -27.74 16.60 39.47
C SER A 56 -26.58 16.45 38.47
N ASP A 57 -25.47 17.14 38.72
CA ASP A 57 -24.27 17.05 37.88
C ASP A 57 -23.51 15.74 38.10
N ILE A 58 -23.44 15.23 39.32
CA ILE A 58 -22.79 13.95 39.64
C ILE A 58 -23.53 12.81 38.92
N VAL A 59 -24.86 12.82 38.95
CA VAL A 59 -25.72 11.88 38.22
C VAL A 59 -25.53 12.01 36.71
N ASN A 60 -25.37 13.22 36.18
CA ASN A 60 -25.12 13.42 34.74
C ASN A 60 -23.73 12.90 34.31
N VAL A 61 -22.70 13.07 35.14
CA VAL A 61 -21.36 12.52 34.89
C VAL A 61 -21.39 10.99 34.92
N HIS A 62 -22.08 10.39 35.89
CA HIS A 62 -22.26 8.94 35.97
C HIS A 62 -23.05 8.40 34.76
N LYS A 63 -24.18 9.03 34.38
CA LYS A 63 -24.95 8.65 33.18
C LYS A 63 -24.16 8.73 31.89
N LYS A 64 -23.31 9.75 31.73
CA LYS A 64 -22.40 9.85 30.58
C LYS A 64 -21.37 8.71 30.57
N CYS A 65 -20.88 8.32 31.75
CA CYS A 65 -19.97 7.19 31.91
C CYS A 65 -20.66 5.85 31.57
N VAL A 66 -21.90 5.65 32.03
CA VAL A 66 -22.74 4.48 31.70
C VAL A 66 -23.01 4.40 30.19
N GLY A 67 -23.31 5.53 29.56
CA GLY A 67 -23.59 5.61 28.11
C GLY A 67 -22.40 5.24 27.20
N LEU A 68 -21.17 5.20 27.74
CA LEU A 68 -19.99 4.74 27.00
C LEU A 68 -19.91 3.22 26.91
N ALA A 69 -20.59 2.49 27.81
CA ALA A 69 -20.75 1.05 27.68
C ALA A 69 -21.86 0.76 26.66
N LYS A 70 -21.54 0.21 25.49
CA LYS A 70 -22.49 -0.13 24.39
C LYS A 70 -23.54 -1.21 24.77
N SER A 71 -23.77 -1.49 26.04
CA SER A 71 -24.68 -2.53 26.55
C SER A 71 -25.89 -1.89 27.24
N ARG A 72 -27.10 -2.16 26.73
CA ARG A 72 -28.39 -1.62 27.22
C ARG A 72 -28.82 -2.16 28.60
N THR A 73 -28.04 -3.04 29.24
CA THR A 73 -28.43 -3.77 30.46
C THR A 73 -27.60 -3.42 31.70
N VAL A 74 -26.69 -2.44 31.62
CA VAL A 74 -25.78 -2.10 32.71
C VAL A 74 -26.19 -0.78 33.36
N GLU A 75 -26.52 -0.80 34.65
CA GLU A 75 -26.97 0.38 35.42
C GLU A 75 -25.82 1.25 35.95
N ASP A 76 -24.61 0.69 36.08
CA ASP A 76 -23.42 1.37 36.60
C ASP A 76 -22.32 1.59 35.55
N CYS A 77 -21.39 2.51 35.80
CA CYS A 77 -20.28 2.72 34.88
C CYS A 77 -19.25 1.60 35.03
N VAL A 78 -18.89 0.93 33.93
CA VAL A 78 -18.05 -0.27 33.93
C VAL A 78 -16.90 -0.18 32.93
N GLY A 79 -15.86 -0.99 33.13
CA GLY A 79 -14.81 -1.22 32.14
C GLY A 79 -13.94 0.00 31.88
N ALA A 80 -13.51 0.15 30.62
CA ALA A 80 -12.67 1.25 30.18
C ALA A 80 -13.25 2.64 30.52
N GLY A 81 -14.57 2.81 30.46
CA GLY A 81 -15.24 4.06 30.83
C GLY A 81 -15.03 4.43 32.30
N ALA A 82 -15.18 3.45 33.21
CA ALA A 82 -14.96 3.65 34.64
C ALA A 82 -13.49 3.95 34.96
N SER A 83 -12.55 3.20 34.36
CA SER A 83 -11.11 3.42 34.52
C SER A 83 -10.65 4.79 34.00
N GLN A 84 -11.17 5.22 32.84
CA GLN A 84 -10.87 6.54 32.27
C GLN A 84 -11.43 7.69 33.12
N LEU A 85 -12.67 7.56 33.60
CA LEU A 85 -13.27 8.58 34.48
C LEU A 85 -12.47 8.69 35.79
N ALA A 86 -12.14 7.57 36.44
CA ALA A 86 -11.33 7.57 37.64
C ALA A 86 -9.94 8.19 37.41
N ARG A 87 -9.29 7.95 36.27
CA ARG A 87 -8.00 8.56 35.91
C ARG A 87 -8.11 10.07 35.68
N LYS A 88 -9.17 10.54 35.02
CA LYS A 88 -9.43 11.97 34.81
C LYS A 88 -9.70 12.69 36.14
N LEU A 89 -10.46 12.06 37.04
CA LEU A 89 -10.72 12.60 38.38
C LEU A 89 -9.45 12.61 39.24
N LYS A 90 -8.62 11.56 39.16
CA LYS A 90 -7.29 11.54 39.79
C LYS A 90 -6.35 12.64 39.27
N LYS A 91 -6.40 12.95 37.97
CA LYS A 91 -5.60 14.05 37.40
C LYS A 91 -6.08 15.42 37.92
N LYS A 92 -7.38 15.58 38.12
CA LYS A 92 -8.00 16.84 38.56
C LYS A 92 -7.89 17.07 40.08
N TYR A 93 -8.20 16.06 40.89
CA TYR A 93 -8.31 16.16 42.35
C TYR A 93 -7.15 15.46 43.09
N LYS A 94 -6.16 14.90 42.37
CA LYS A 94 -5.02 14.11 42.89
C LYS A 94 -5.39 12.80 43.59
N THR A 95 -6.67 12.57 43.88
CA THR A 95 -7.27 11.36 44.46
C THR A 95 -8.27 10.73 43.47
N ALA A 96 -8.48 9.41 43.55
CA ALA A 96 -9.39 8.70 42.64
C ALA A 96 -10.60 8.15 43.40
N PRO A 97 -11.79 8.06 42.76
CA PRO A 97 -12.94 7.41 43.37
C PRO A 97 -12.69 5.91 43.55
N LYS A 98 -13.37 5.31 44.53
CA LYS A 98 -13.27 3.88 44.83
C LYS A 98 -13.87 3.06 43.68
N LEU A 99 -13.10 2.10 43.18
CA LEU A 99 -13.52 1.16 42.14
C LEU A 99 -13.72 -0.23 42.76
N ILE A 100 -14.76 -0.93 42.31
CA ILE A 100 -15.12 -2.29 42.76
C ILE A 100 -14.84 -3.27 41.62
N PRO A 101 -14.30 -4.47 41.87
CA PRO A 101 -14.12 -5.47 40.81
C PRO A 101 -15.47 -5.90 40.22
N ARG A 102 -15.54 -5.99 38.89
CA ARG A 102 -16.78 -6.35 38.17
C ARG A 102 -17.09 -7.85 38.22
N PHE A 103 -16.05 -8.67 38.22
CA PHE A 103 -16.13 -10.13 38.29
C PHE A 103 -15.18 -10.63 39.39
N ASN A 104 -15.71 -11.43 40.33
CA ASN A 104 -14.90 -12.11 41.35
C ASN A 104 -14.66 -13.57 40.97
N GLU A 105 -13.63 -14.21 41.53
CA GLU A 105 -13.31 -15.63 41.25
C GLU A 105 -14.46 -16.58 41.62
N GLU A 106 -15.28 -16.23 42.62
CA GLU A 106 -16.43 -17.02 43.08
C GLU A 106 -17.60 -17.04 42.08
N ASP A 107 -17.72 -16.05 41.18
CA ASP A 107 -18.79 -15.99 40.18
C ASP A 107 -18.64 -17.03 39.06
N ARG A 108 -17.47 -17.69 38.95
CA ARG A 108 -17.20 -18.73 37.93
C ARG A 108 -17.97 -20.03 38.16
N SER A 109 -18.44 -20.33 39.37
CA SER A 109 -19.07 -21.64 39.66
C SER A 109 -20.59 -21.70 39.41
N SER A 110 -21.27 -20.55 39.26
CA SER A 110 -22.74 -20.49 39.25
C SER A 110 -23.40 -20.65 37.87
N LYS A 111 -22.63 -20.64 36.78
CA LYS A 111 -23.16 -20.74 35.40
C LYS A 111 -23.08 -22.12 34.76
N SER A 112 -22.37 -23.10 35.34
CA SER A 112 -22.30 -24.46 34.75
C SER A 112 -23.44 -25.39 35.17
N SER A 113 -24.38 -24.96 36.01
CA SER A 113 -25.40 -25.81 36.63
C SER A 113 -26.84 -25.47 36.26
N LYS A 114 -27.08 -24.62 35.26
CA LYS A 114 -28.44 -24.19 34.83
C LYS A 114 -28.92 -24.70 33.47
N GLU A 115 -28.13 -25.47 32.72
CA GLU A 115 -28.59 -26.10 31.47
C GLU A 115 -28.88 -27.61 31.58
N GLU A 116 -28.68 -28.22 32.76
CA GLU A 116 -29.13 -29.58 33.05
C GLU A 116 -30.29 -29.58 34.05
N GLY A 117 -31.52 -29.43 33.55
CA GLY A 117 -32.68 -29.83 34.32
C GLY A 117 -33.92 -28.97 34.13
N GLU A 118 -34.66 -29.21 33.05
CA GLU A 118 -36.12 -29.13 33.10
C GLU A 118 -36.75 -29.95 31.97
N LYS A 119 -36.88 -31.26 32.22
CA LYS A 119 -37.86 -32.14 31.57
C LYS A 119 -38.89 -32.55 32.64
N LYS A 120 -40.15 -32.12 32.47
CA LYS A 120 -41.37 -32.85 32.87
C LYS A 120 -42.59 -32.12 32.28
N GLU A 121 -43.19 -32.69 31.24
CA GLU A 121 -44.45 -33.50 31.27
C GLU A 121 -45.72 -32.65 31.18
N SER A 122 -46.39 -32.64 30.02
CA SER A 122 -47.67 -33.35 29.84
C SER A 122 -48.36 -33.06 28.48
N SER A 123 -48.41 -34.09 27.64
CA SER A 123 -49.54 -34.61 26.84
C SER A 123 -50.41 -33.74 25.89
N ALA A 124 -50.41 -34.20 24.62
CA ALA A 124 -51.56 -34.51 23.74
C ALA A 124 -52.09 -33.45 22.74
N LYS A 125 -51.74 -33.58 21.45
CA LYS A 125 -52.52 -34.31 20.40
C LYS A 125 -51.94 -34.14 18.99
N SER A 126 -51.69 -35.30 18.35
CA SER A 126 -51.79 -35.64 16.92
C SER A 126 -51.73 -34.55 15.84
N SER A 127 -50.78 -34.66 14.90
CA SER A 127 -51.02 -35.26 13.57
C SER A 127 -49.72 -35.38 12.77
N SER A 128 -49.73 -36.34 11.86
CA SER A 128 -48.66 -36.96 11.08
C SER A 128 -47.97 -36.10 10.03
N SER A 129 -46.65 -36.22 9.88
CA SER A 129 -46.00 -36.49 8.58
C SER A 129 -44.48 -36.78 8.74
N SER A 130 -44.09 -37.94 8.22
CA SER A 130 -42.76 -38.36 7.73
C SER A 130 -41.49 -37.77 8.35
N SER A 131 -40.82 -38.55 9.20
CA SER A 131 -39.40 -38.36 9.57
C SER A 131 -38.54 -39.45 8.95
N SER A 132 -37.57 -39.05 8.12
CA SER A 132 -36.38 -39.85 7.82
C SER A 132 -35.23 -39.31 8.65
N SER A 133 -34.82 -40.08 9.65
CA SER A 133 -33.65 -39.85 10.49
C SER A 133 -32.36 -39.96 9.68
N GLY A 134 -31.66 -38.85 9.47
CA GLY A 134 -30.26 -38.83 9.04
C GLY A 134 -29.34 -38.80 10.25
N THR A 135 -29.04 -39.97 10.81
CA THR A 135 -27.89 -40.15 11.71
C THR A 135 -26.62 -39.84 10.93
N SER A 136 -25.81 -38.88 11.41
CA SER A 136 -24.49 -38.56 10.84
C SER A 136 -23.60 -39.80 10.91
N ASN A 137 -23.42 -40.47 9.78
CA ASN A 137 -22.56 -41.63 9.66
C ASN A 137 -21.12 -41.13 9.51
N LYS A 138 -20.47 -40.75 10.61
CA LYS A 138 -19.01 -40.53 10.61
C LYS A 138 -18.35 -41.91 10.45
N PRO A 139 -17.53 -42.15 9.41
CA PRO A 139 -16.90 -43.45 9.23
C PRO A 139 -15.96 -43.73 10.40
N ASN A 140 -15.98 -44.98 10.86
CA ASN A 140 -15.14 -45.42 11.96
C ASN A 140 -13.71 -45.59 11.42
N LEU A 141 -12.85 -44.57 11.63
CA LEU A 141 -11.49 -44.48 11.06
C LEU A 141 -10.61 -45.73 11.29
N HIS A 142 -10.93 -46.54 12.30
CA HIS A 142 -10.18 -47.75 12.64
C HIS A 142 -10.43 -48.94 11.69
N LEU A 143 -11.47 -48.87 10.86
CA LEU A 143 -11.89 -49.95 9.93
C LEU A 143 -11.92 -49.50 8.46
N ALA A 144 -11.55 -48.25 8.18
CA ALA A 144 -11.54 -47.70 6.83
C ALA A 144 -10.34 -48.22 6.02
N THR A 145 -10.55 -48.48 4.73
CA THR A 145 -9.45 -48.83 3.82
C THR A 145 -8.60 -47.58 3.53
N LYS A 146 -7.39 -47.78 2.99
CA LYS A 146 -6.47 -46.68 2.69
C LYS A 146 -7.10 -45.67 1.72
N GLU A 147 -7.83 -46.17 0.72
CA GLU A 147 -8.50 -45.34 -0.28
C GLU A 147 -9.60 -44.47 0.34
N GLN A 148 -10.39 -45.03 1.26
CA GLN A 148 -11.45 -44.30 1.97
C GLN A 148 -10.89 -43.23 2.92
N LEU A 149 -9.70 -43.47 3.48
CA LEU A 149 -9.02 -42.47 4.31
C LEU A 149 -8.42 -41.35 3.47
N GLN A 150 -7.97 -41.63 2.24
CA GLN A 150 -7.47 -40.60 1.33
C GLN A 150 -8.60 -39.69 0.84
N GLU A 151 -9.73 -40.27 0.44
CA GLU A 151 -10.92 -39.54 -0.02
C GLU A 151 -11.53 -38.64 1.08
N GLU A 152 -11.57 -39.11 2.33
CA GLU A 152 -12.01 -38.28 3.48
C GLU A 152 -11.00 -37.17 3.83
N LEU A 153 -9.70 -37.37 3.54
CA LEU A 153 -8.65 -36.39 3.81
C LEU A 153 -8.64 -35.30 2.73
N GLU A 154 -8.82 -35.69 1.47
CA GLU A 154 -9.00 -34.80 0.32
C GLU A 154 -10.26 -33.93 0.50
N LYS A 155 -11.37 -34.55 0.89
CA LYS A 155 -12.61 -33.82 1.22
C LYS A 155 -12.42 -32.78 2.34
N ARG A 156 -11.61 -33.08 3.35
CA ARG A 156 -11.32 -32.13 4.43
C ARG A 156 -10.37 -31.01 4.00
N LEU A 157 -9.43 -31.31 3.11
CA LEU A 157 -8.56 -30.31 2.51
C LEU A 157 -9.36 -29.36 1.62
N ASP A 158 -10.34 -29.86 0.87
CA ASP A 158 -11.28 -29.02 0.11
C ASP A 158 -12.19 -28.21 1.04
N GLU A 159 -12.76 -28.81 2.08
CA GLU A 159 -13.54 -28.06 3.08
C GLU A 159 -12.71 -26.99 3.81
N GLU A 160 -11.41 -27.23 4.03
CA GLU A 160 -10.47 -26.28 4.64
C GLU A 160 -10.03 -25.20 3.65
N ARG A 161 -9.88 -25.53 2.37
CA ARG A 161 -9.61 -24.58 1.27
C ARG A 161 -10.81 -23.67 1.03
N ASP A 162 -12.01 -24.23 0.96
CA ASP A 162 -13.26 -23.48 0.84
C ASP A 162 -13.49 -22.57 2.07
N ALA A 163 -13.15 -23.05 3.28
CA ALA A 163 -13.22 -22.22 4.48
C ALA A 163 -12.16 -21.11 4.52
N GLN A 164 -10.97 -21.34 3.94
CA GLN A 164 -9.94 -20.31 3.77
C GLN A 164 -10.36 -19.26 2.73
N VAL A 165 -10.95 -19.68 1.61
CA VAL A 165 -11.51 -18.77 0.61
C VAL A 165 -12.69 -17.96 1.20
N GLU A 166 -13.59 -18.58 1.96
CA GLU A 166 -14.64 -17.85 2.66
C GLU A 166 -14.11 -16.92 3.78
N GLU A 167 -13.00 -17.26 4.46
CA GLU A 167 -12.33 -16.35 5.41
C GLU A 167 -11.56 -15.20 4.72
N GLU A 168 -10.99 -15.43 3.54
CA GLU A 168 -10.36 -14.39 2.70
C GLU A 168 -11.41 -13.44 2.12
N ASP A 169 -12.50 -13.97 1.55
CA ASP A 169 -13.64 -13.20 1.05
C ASP A 169 -14.39 -12.45 2.16
N ALA A 170 -14.47 -13.01 3.37
CA ALA A 170 -15.06 -12.34 4.53
C ALA A 170 -14.14 -11.26 5.12
N ASN A 171 -12.81 -11.43 5.06
CA ASN A 171 -11.84 -10.40 5.46
C ASN A 171 -11.83 -9.21 4.49
N GLU A 172 -12.06 -9.42 3.19
CA GLU A 172 -12.24 -8.31 2.23
C GLU A 172 -13.55 -7.51 2.45
N GLN A 173 -14.53 -8.08 3.16
CA GLN A 173 -15.84 -7.45 3.41
C GLN A 173 -15.99 -6.79 4.80
N GLU A 174 -15.04 -6.97 5.72
CA GLU A 174 -15.10 -6.40 7.09
C GLU A 174 -14.13 -5.22 7.36
N GLU A 175 -13.37 -4.75 6.36
CA GLU A 175 -12.70 -3.45 6.44
C GLU A 175 -13.69 -2.32 6.10
N ASP A 176 -13.69 -1.24 6.90
CA ASP A 176 -14.53 -0.06 6.66
C ASP A 176 -14.27 0.46 5.23
N PRO A 177 -15.24 0.40 4.30
CA PRO A 177 -15.00 0.62 2.87
C PRO A 177 -14.50 2.05 2.54
N ASP A 178 -14.52 2.96 3.52
CA ASP A 178 -14.08 4.35 3.40
C ASP A 178 -12.77 4.69 4.13
N TYR A 179 -12.06 3.74 4.76
CA TYR A 179 -10.89 4.12 5.59
C TYR A 179 -9.72 4.71 4.79
N HIS A 180 -9.62 4.41 3.50
CA HIS A 180 -8.54 4.86 2.61
C HIS A 180 -9.02 5.73 1.44
N SER A 181 -10.31 6.10 1.42
CA SER A 181 -10.86 6.99 0.39
C SER A 181 -10.41 8.43 0.66
N TRP A 182 -9.94 9.09 -0.39
CA TRP A 182 -9.55 10.49 -0.30
C TRP A 182 -10.79 11.39 -0.16
N ASN A 183 -10.71 12.36 0.76
CA ASN A 183 -11.77 13.35 0.96
C ASN A 183 -11.15 14.75 0.92
N PRO A 184 -11.61 15.65 0.03
CA PRO A 184 -11.05 16.99 -0.10
C PRO A 184 -11.31 17.81 1.17
N THR A 185 -10.24 18.40 1.73
CA THR A 185 -10.30 19.20 2.97
C THR A 185 -10.60 20.68 2.72
N GLY A 186 -10.62 21.12 1.45
CA GLY A 186 -10.75 22.52 1.07
C GLY A 186 -9.44 23.33 1.15
N TYR A 187 -8.34 22.68 1.55
CA TYR A 187 -6.98 23.21 1.51
C TYR A 187 -6.14 22.46 0.46
N PRO A 188 -5.04 23.05 -0.03
CA PRO A 188 -4.13 22.32 -0.91
C PRO A 188 -3.50 21.11 -0.20
N GLU A 189 -3.42 20.00 -0.91
CA GLU A 189 -2.78 18.78 -0.42
C GLU A 189 -1.27 18.99 -0.22
N LYS A 190 -0.71 18.44 0.86
CA LYS A 190 0.74 18.56 1.12
C LYS A 190 1.54 17.86 0.02
N MET A 191 1.14 16.65 -0.35
CA MET A 191 1.81 15.81 -1.34
C MET A 191 0.80 15.01 -2.17
N VAL A 192 0.85 15.19 -3.49
CA VAL A 192 0.10 14.35 -4.44
C VAL A 192 1.06 13.54 -5.30
N ILE A 193 0.75 12.27 -5.49
CA ILE A 193 1.55 11.34 -6.27
C ILE A 193 0.71 10.89 -7.46
N VAL A 194 1.24 11.05 -8.67
CA VAL A 194 0.55 10.69 -9.91
C VAL A 194 1.14 9.39 -10.46
N GLY A 195 0.44 8.28 -10.26
CA GLY A 195 0.82 6.95 -10.76
C GLY A 195 0.93 5.88 -9.68
N GLY A 196 0.34 4.71 -9.95
CA GLY A 196 0.25 3.56 -9.04
C GLY A 196 1.29 2.46 -9.28
N GLY A 197 2.49 2.81 -9.74
CA GLY A 197 3.62 1.87 -9.91
C GLY A 197 4.54 1.80 -8.68
N PRO A 198 5.65 1.04 -8.74
CA PRO A 198 6.61 0.94 -7.64
C PRO A 198 7.17 2.28 -7.15
N ALA A 199 7.42 3.22 -8.07
CA ALA A 199 7.87 4.58 -7.70
C ALA A 199 6.80 5.33 -6.90
N GLY A 200 5.54 5.29 -7.35
CA GLY A 200 4.43 5.99 -6.70
C GLY A 200 4.12 5.42 -5.31
N TRP A 201 4.02 4.09 -5.19
CA TRP A 201 3.77 3.48 -3.89
C TRP A 201 4.95 3.64 -2.91
N SER A 202 6.19 3.59 -3.40
CA SER A 202 7.34 3.89 -2.54
C SER A 202 7.33 5.33 -2.06
N ALA A 203 7.02 6.29 -2.94
CA ALA A 203 6.85 7.69 -2.54
C ALA A 203 5.74 7.84 -1.49
N ALA A 204 4.61 7.15 -1.66
CA ALA A 204 3.47 7.20 -0.74
C ALA A 204 3.83 6.65 0.64
N ILE A 205 4.59 5.54 0.71
CA ILE A 205 5.07 4.98 1.98
C ILE A 205 5.92 6.00 2.74
N TYR A 206 6.87 6.65 2.06
CA TYR A 206 7.75 7.62 2.71
C TYR A 206 7.00 8.90 3.12
N GLY A 207 6.14 9.43 2.25
CA GLY A 207 5.31 10.60 2.57
C GLY A 207 4.34 10.34 3.72
N ALA A 208 3.69 9.18 3.75
CA ALA A 208 2.76 8.79 4.82
C ALA A 208 3.48 8.65 6.16
N ARG A 209 4.67 8.02 6.17
CA ARG A 209 5.49 7.89 7.38
C ARG A 209 6.06 9.21 7.88
N ALA A 210 6.18 10.21 7.00
CA ALA A 210 6.52 11.59 7.38
C ALA A 210 5.31 12.38 7.91
N GLY A 211 4.11 11.79 7.97
CA GLY A 211 2.89 12.46 8.44
C GLY A 211 2.28 13.41 7.41
N LEU A 212 2.60 13.27 6.12
CA LEU A 212 2.11 14.14 5.05
C LEU A 212 0.79 13.67 4.43
N THR A 213 0.25 12.54 4.87
CA THR A 213 -1.01 11.93 4.38
C THR A 213 -1.15 12.00 2.85
N PRO A 214 -0.19 11.43 2.09
CA PRO A 214 -0.10 11.67 0.65
C PRO A 214 -1.31 11.09 -0.09
N LEU A 215 -1.76 11.82 -1.11
CA LEU A 215 -2.79 11.37 -2.04
C LEU A 215 -2.14 10.71 -3.26
N VAL A 216 -2.48 9.45 -3.54
CA VAL A 216 -2.09 8.76 -4.77
C VAL A 216 -3.25 8.82 -5.77
N ILE A 217 -3.03 9.43 -6.92
CA ILE A 217 -3.98 9.44 -8.05
C ILE A 217 -3.49 8.43 -9.08
N ALA A 218 -4.25 7.34 -9.25
CA ALA A 218 -3.90 6.29 -10.19
C ALA A 218 -5.14 5.48 -10.59
N PRO A 219 -5.21 4.97 -11.83
CA PRO A 219 -6.27 4.04 -12.21
C PRO A 219 -6.23 2.76 -11.35
N SER A 220 -7.39 2.16 -11.08
CA SER A 220 -7.55 0.90 -10.32
C SER A 220 -6.61 -0.20 -10.79
N MET A 221 -6.43 -0.32 -12.11
CA MET A 221 -5.44 -1.19 -12.75
C MET A 221 -4.22 -0.37 -13.20
N GLY A 222 -3.32 -0.05 -12.27
CA GLY A 222 -2.17 0.84 -12.50
C GLY A 222 -0.80 0.16 -12.43
N GLY A 223 0.11 0.54 -13.33
CA GLY A 223 1.53 0.15 -13.30
C GLY A 223 1.88 -1.04 -14.19
N GLN A 224 3.03 -0.97 -14.86
CA GLN A 224 3.46 -1.95 -15.88
C GLN A 224 3.59 -3.38 -15.35
N LEU A 225 3.91 -3.55 -14.06
CA LEU A 225 4.00 -4.86 -13.43
C LEU A 225 2.67 -5.61 -13.38
N GLN A 226 1.53 -4.91 -13.39
CA GLN A 226 0.22 -5.57 -13.39
C GLN A 226 -0.04 -6.39 -14.66
N GLY A 227 0.58 -5.99 -15.78
CA GLY A 227 0.44 -6.69 -17.07
C GLY A 227 1.52 -7.73 -17.35
N LYS A 228 2.43 -8.01 -16.40
CA LYS A 228 3.45 -9.05 -16.58
C LYS A 228 2.86 -10.42 -16.26
N GLY A 229 2.83 -11.30 -17.25
CA GLY A 229 2.41 -12.71 -17.11
C GLY A 229 3.53 -13.65 -16.63
N VAL A 230 4.57 -13.12 -15.99
CA VAL A 230 5.70 -13.87 -15.43
C VAL A 230 6.02 -13.37 -14.04
N ASP A 231 6.64 -14.24 -13.24
CA ASP A 231 7.07 -13.92 -11.89
C ASP A 231 8.20 -12.88 -11.87
N VAL A 232 8.23 -12.08 -10.80
CA VAL A 232 9.28 -11.12 -10.50
C VAL A 232 10.30 -11.77 -9.57
N GLU A 233 11.49 -12.07 -10.10
CA GLU A 233 12.57 -12.72 -9.32
C GLU A 233 13.70 -11.77 -8.92
N ASN A 234 13.75 -10.58 -9.54
CA ASN A 234 14.86 -9.63 -9.39
C ASN A 234 14.55 -8.46 -8.44
N TYR A 235 13.43 -8.52 -7.70
CA TYR A 235 13.10 -7.54 -6.67
C TYR A 235 13.53 -8.06 -5.29
N PRO A 236 14.49 -7.43 -4.61
CA PRO A 236 15.02 -7.94 -3.35
C PRO A 236 13.99 -7.87 -2.21
N GLY A 237 14.01 -8.86 -1.32
CA GLY A 237 13.11 -8.94 -0.17
C GLY A 237 11.84 -9.76 -0.40
N LEU A 238 11.67 -10.31 -1.61
CA LEU A 238 10.69 -11.34 -1.88
C LEU A 238 11.17 -12.69 -1.29
N ALA A 239 10.37 -13.29 -0.41
CA ALA A 239 10.70 -14.57 0.22
C ALA A 239 10.55 -15.75 -0.76
N GLU A 240 9.57 -15.67 -1.66
CA GLU A 240 9.29 -16.58 -2.78
C GLU A 240 9.07 -15.73 -4.05
N THR A 241 9.05 -16.36 -5.23
CA THR A 241 8.75 -15.63 -6.47
C THR A 241 7.32 -15.08 -6.40
N ALA A 242 7.15 -13.80 -6.73
CA ALA A 242 5.85 -13.13 -6.66
C ALA A 242 5.47 -12.60 -8.04
N THR A 243 4.19 -12.69 -8.38
CA THR A 243 3.68 -12.08 -9.61
C THR A 243 3.82 -10.55 -9.53
N GLY A 244 3.91 -9.90 -10.69
CA GLY A 244 3.93 -8.44 -10.77
C GLY A 244 2.74 -7.76 -10.06
N PRO A 245 1.49 -8.22 -10.26
CA PRO A 245 0.33 -7.74 -9.51
C PRO A 245 0.47 -7.88 -7.98
N ALA A 246 0.91 -9.04 -7.49
CA ALA A 246 1.05 -9.29 -6.06
C ALA A 246 2.06 -8.34 -5.40
N LEU A 247 3.20 -8.07 -6.06
CA LEU A 247 4.19 -7.10 -5.59
C LEU A 247 3.61 -5.69 -5.48
N VAL A 248 2.86 -5.22 -6.48
CA VAL A 248 2.23 -3.89 -6.45
C VAL A 248 1.13 -3.80 -5.38
N ALA A 249 0.33 -4.85 -5.23
CA ALA A 249 -0.69 -4.93 -4.18
C ALA A 249 -0.09 -4.85 -2.78
N ALA A 250 1.02 -5.55 -2.53
CA ALA A 250 1.74 -5.48 -1.26
C ALA A 250 2.28 -4.06 -0.97
N MET A 251 2.82 -3.37 -1.98
CA MET A 251 3.27 -1.97 -1.84
C MET A 251 2.11 -1.02 -1.56
N ARG A 252 0.97 -1.19 -2.26
CA ARG A 252 -0.25 -0.42 -2.03
C ARG A 252 -0.75 -0.61 -0.60
N HIS A 253 -0.92 -1.86 -0.17
CA HIS A 253 -1.36 -2.17 1.19
C HIS A 253 -0.43 -1.53 2.24
N GLN A 254 0.88 -1.61 2.04
CA GLN A 254 1.84 -0.96 2.94
C GLN A 254 1.69 0.57 2.98
N ALA A 255 1.48 1.22 1.84
CA ALA A 255 1.27 2.67 1.78
C ALA A 255 -0.01 3.10 2.53
N LEU A 256 -1.11 2.39 2.26
CA LEU A 256 -2.41 2.62 2.89
C LEU A 256 -2.34 2.43 4.41
N HIS A 257 -1.67 1.36 4.87
CA HIS A 257 -1.46 1.09 6.29
C HIS A 257 -0.78 2.25 7.05
N PHE A 258 0.12 3.01 6.38
CA PHE A 258 0.78 4.17 6.98
C PHE A 258 -0.03 5.48 6.87
N GLY A 259 -1.20 5.46 6.25
CA GLY A 259 -2.08 6.63 6.12
C GLY A 259 -1.98 7.36 4.80
N ALA A 260 -1.47 6.72 3.73
CA ALA A 260 -1.70 7.22 2.38
C ALA A 260 -3.18 7.06 2.00
N THR A 261 -3.68 7.95 1.15
CA THR A 261 -5.01 7.85 0.54
C THR A 261 -4.87 7.61 -0.96
N VAL A 262 -5.91 7.05 -1.58
CA VAL A 262 -5.91 6.76 -3.02
C VAL A 262 -7.20 7.24 -3.66
N GLU A 263 -7.07 7.78 -4.85
CA GLU A 263 -8.18 8.16 -5.73
C GLU A 263 -8.02 7.44 -7.08
N ASP A 264 -9.06 6.70 -7.48
CA ASP A 264 -9.13 6.04 -8.79
C ASP A 264 -9.52 7.06 -9.87
N ASP A 265 -8.52 7.78 -10.37
CA ASP A 265 -8.70 8.74 -11.45
C ASP A 265 -7.42 8.87 -12.30
N ILE A 266 -7.54 9.61 -13.40
CA ILE A 266 -6.48 9.89 -14.36
C ILE A 266 -6.23 11.40 -14.38
N VAL A 267 -4.97 11.78 -14.17
CA VAL A 267 -4.53 13.17 -14.34
C VAL A 267 -4.44 13.51 -15.84
N THR A 268 -5.08 14.62 -16.22
CA THR A 268 -5.18 15.11 -17.60
C THR A 268 -4.31 16.34 -17.85
N ALA A 269 -4.02 17.13 -16.82
CA ALA A 269 -3.11 18.28 -16.90
C ALA A 269 -2.57 18.66 -15.51
N ILE A 270 -1.40 19.29 -15.49
CA ILE A 270 -0.85 19.96 -14.31
C ILE A 270 -0.49 21.40 -14.68
N GLU A 271 -0.94 22.36 -13.88
CA GLU A 271 -0.67 23.79 -14.08
C GLU A 271 0.12 24.37 -12.90
N PRO A 272 1.33 24.90 -13.12
CA PRO A 272 2.04 25.66 -12.12
C PRO A 272 1.32 26.99 -11.80
N PRO A 273 1.53 27.57 -10.61
CA PRO A 273 0.93 28.85 -10.27
C PRO A 273 1.39 29.97 -11.21
N ALA A 274 0.44 30.77 -11.70
CA ALA A 274 0.70 31.84 -12.68
C ALA A 274 1.75 32.88 -12.22
N ASN A 275 1.88 33.09 -10.90
CA ASN A 275 2.81 34.05 -10.32
C ASN A 275 4.08 33.39 -9.74
N GLY A 276 4.26 32.09 -9.96
CA GLY A 276 5.36 31.30 -9.39
C GLY A 276 5.25 31.05 -7.87
N ASN A 277 4.16 31.49 -7.25
CA ASN A 277 3.89 31.36 -5.82
C ASN A 277 2.47 30.85 -5.60
N GLY A 278 2.30 29.84 -4.75
CA GLY A 278 1.03 29.16 -4.49
C GLY A 278 1.02 27.69 -4.93
N PRO A 279 -0.10 26.98 -4.72
CA PRO A 279 -0.18 25.55 -5.01
C PRO A 279 -0.22 25.27 -6.52
N LEU A 280 0.27 24.08 -6.89
CA LEU A 280 0.09 23.51 -8.22
C LEU A 280 -1.34 23.00 -8.37
N LYS A 281 -1.88 23.06 -9.58
CA LYS A 281 -3.21 22.54 -9.90
C LYS A 281 -3.11 21.26 -10.70
N ILE A 282 -3.90 20.27 -10.30
CA ILE A 282 -3.98 18.95 -10.92
C ILE A 282 -5.40 18.81 -11.46
N MET A 283 -5.53 18.70 -12.77
CA MET A 283 -6.81 18.46 -13.41
C MET A 283 -6.95 16.97 -13.65
N THR A 284 -8.00 16.37 -13.12
CA THR A 284 -8.31 14.95 -13.30
C THR A 284 -9.51 14.77 -14.22
N ASN A 285 -9.80 13.53 -14.61
CA ASN A 285 -10.88 13.24 -15.54
C ASN A 285 -12.26 13.17 -14.85
N GLY A 286 -12.33 12.64 -13.62
CA GLY A 286 -13.57 12.46 -12.87
C GLY A 286 -13.72 13.37 -11.65
N THR A 287 -12.68 13.47 -10.84
CA THR A 287 -12.67 14.10 -9.51
C THR A 287 -12.61 15.63 -9.56
N GLY A 288 -12.09 16.20 -10.65
CA GLY A 288 -12.08 17.64 -10.90
C GLY A 288 -10.70 18.27 -10.75
N THR A 289 -10.61 19.42 -10.07
CA THR A 289 -9.34 20.11 -9.84
C THR A 289 -8.90 19.94 -8.40
N ILE A 290 -7.67 19.44 -8.21
CA ILE A 290 -7.02 19.25 -6.91
C ILE A 290 -5.85 20.23 -6.84
N GLU A 291 -5.70 20.91 -5.71
CA GLU A 291 -4.56 21.79 -5.46
C GLU A 291 -3.55 21.08 -4.56
N ALA A 292 -2.26 21.25 -4.81
CA ALA A 292 -1.20 20.61 -4.04
C ALA A 292 0.06 21.48 -3.95
N HIS A 293 0.76 21.42 -2.81
CA HIS A 293 2.04 22.09 -2.64
C HIS A 293 3.20 21.34 -3.29
N THR A 294 3.14 20.01 -3.29
CA THR A 294 4.09 19.17 -3.99
C THR A 294 3.39 18.10 -4.81
N ILE A 295 3.98 17.80 -5.97
CA ILE A 295 3.52 16.73 -6.85
C ILE A 295 4.71 15.85 -7.23
N ILE A 296 4.54 14.54 -7.11
CA ILE A 296 5.49 13.53 -7.59
C ILE A 296 4.89 12.83 -8.81
N VAL A 297 5.48 13.06 -9.98
CA VAL A 297 5.11 12.38 -11.22
C VAL A 297 5.79 11.02 -11.26
N ALA A 298 5.00 9.96 -11.14
CA ALA A 298 5.43 8.57 -11.14
C ALA A 298 4.66 7.72 -12.17
N THR A 299 4.34 8.33 -13.32
CA THR A 299 3.46 7.77 -14.36
C THR A 299 4.11 6.69 -15.23
N GLY A 300 5.42 6.47 -15.06
CA GLY A 300 6.18 5.42 -15.74
C GLY A 300 6.35 5.63 -17.24
N ALA A 301 6.76 4.56 -17.91
CA ALA A 301 6.90 4.48 -19.36
C ALA A 301 6.40 3.12 -19.87
N GLU A 302 5.71 3.12 -21.00
CA GLU A 302 5.21 1.90 -21.62
C GLU A 302 6.20 1.36 -22.65
N ALA A 303 6.42 0.04 -22.66
CA ALA A 303 7.17 -0.60 -23.73
C ALA A 303 6.43 -0.46 -25.07
N ASN A 304 7.16 -0.10 -26.12
CA ASN A 304 6.60 -0.08 -27.47
C ASN A 304 6.51 -1.49 -28.03
N TRP A 305 5.37 -1.84 -28.61
CA TRP A 305 5.08 -3.16 -29.18
C TRP A 305 4.90 -3.10 -30.69
N LEU A 306 5.08 -4.24 -31.37
CA LEU A 306 5.00 -4.35 -32.83
C LEU A 306 3.55 -4.32 -33.34
N GLN A 307 2.59 -4.72 -32.50
CA GLN A 307 1.16 -4.84 -32.83
C GLN A 307 0.90 -5.86 -33.95
N VAL A 308 1.60 -7.00 -33.88
CA VAL A 308 1.47 -8.11 -34.84
C VAL A 308 0.66 -9.27 -34.26
N PRO A 309 0.00 -10.09 -35.09
CA PRO A 309 -0.70 -11.29 -34.63
C PRO A 309 0.21 -12.20 -33.79
N GLY A 310 -0.32 -12.70 -32.67
CA GLY A 310 0.39 -13.57 -31.74
C GLY A 310 1.27 -12.83 -30.72
N GLU A 311 1.56 -11.54 -30.92
CA GLU A 311 2.37 -10.78 -29.95
C GLU A 311 1.68 -10.62 -28.60
N TRP A 312 0.37 -10.36 -28.59
CA TRP A 312 -0.38 -10.19 -27.34
C TRP A 312 -0.62 -11.52 -26.64
N GLU A 313 -1.04 -12.53 -27.39
CA GLU A 313 -1.43 -13.85 -26.87
C GLU A 313 -0.24 -14.65 -26.31
N LEU A 314 0.99 -14.33 -26.70
CA LEU A 314 2.20 -15.04 -26.29
C LEU A 314 3.06 -14.25 -25.29
N ARG A 315 2.54 -13.14 -24.74
CA ARG A 315 3.23 -12.41 -23.64
C ARG A 315 3.35 -13.30 -22.42
N GLY A 316 4.55 -13.38 -21.86
CA GLY A 316 4.87 -14.34 -20.80
C GLY A 316 5.04 -15.79 -21.27
N GLY A 317 4.54 -16.14 -22.47
CA GLY A 317 4.78 -17.41 -23.15
C GLY A 317 6.00 -17.41 -24.09
N GLY A 318 6.91 -16.44 -24.00
CA GLY A 318 8.02 -16.29 -24.96
C GLY A 318 8.11 -14.93 -25.61
N VAL A 319 7.06 -14.10 -25.53
CA VAL A 319 7.14 -12.70 -25.95
C VAL A 319 7.42 -11.82 -24.74
N SER A 320 8.50 -11.05 -24.80
CA SER A 320 8.95 -10.15 -23.73
C SER A 320 9.43 -8.81 -24.30
N SER A 321 9.41 -7.76 -23.48
CA SER A 321 10.02 -6.45 -23.77
C SER A 321 11.22 -6.13 -22.87
N CYS A 322 11.67 -7.09 -22.04
CA CYS A 322 12.77 -6.89 -21.09
C CYS A 322 13.68 -8.12 -21.03
N ALA A 323 14.83 -8.05 -21.71
CA ALA A 323 15.82 -9.13 -21.68
C ALA A 323 16.41 -9.37 -20.28
N THR A 324 16.64 -8.31 -19.51
CA THR A 324 17.17 -8.40 -18.14
C THR A 324 16.21 -9.08 -17.16
N CYS A 325 14.90 -8.96 -17.42
CA CYS A 325 13.85 -9.56 -16.61
C CYS A 325 13.70 -11.05 -16.93
N ASP A 326 13.52 -11.38 -18.21
CA ASP A 326 13.00 -12.70 -18.60
C ASP A 326 14.05 -13.56 -19.33
N GLY A 327 15.21 -12.99 -19.67
CA GLY A 327 16.22 -13.65 -20.50
C GLY A 327 16.81 -14.93 -19.89
N PHE A 328 16.82 -15.05 -18.56
CA PHE A 328 17.32 -16.25 -17.89
C PHE A 328 16.42 -17.49 -18.13
N LEU A 329 15.11 -17.29 -18.35
CA LEU A 329 14.14 -18.35 -18.66
C LEU A 329 14.43 -19.05 -20.00
N TYR A 330 15.20 -18.39 -20.87
CA TYR A 330 15.56 -18.86 -22.20
C TYR A 330 17.06 -19.21 -22.32
N ALA A 331 17.68 -19.60 -21.21
CA ALA A 331 19.05 -20.12 -21.22
C ALA A 331 19.16 -21.34 -22.14
N LYS A 332 20.20 -21.37 -22.98
CA LYS A 332 20.49 -22.37 -24.01
C LYS A 332 19.43 -22.51 -25.12
N LYS A 333 18.45 -21.61 -25.18
CA LYS A 333 17.41 -21.56 -26.21
C LYS A 333 17.76 -20.57 -27.33
N SER A 334 17.06 -20.65 -28.45
CA SER A 334 17.20 -19.73 -29.59
C SER A 334 16.22 -18.57 -29.42
N VAL A 335 16.72 -17.34 -29.44
CA VAL A 335 15.89 -16.15 -29.18
C VAL A 335 16.03 -15.12 -30.30
N ILE A 336 14.95 -14.37 -30.53
CA ILE A 336 14.91 -13.24 -31.46
C ILE A 336 14.89 -11.94 -30.66
N VAL A 337 15.64 -10.93 -31.11
CA VAL A 337 15.56 -9.55 -30.61
C VAL A 337 15.10 -8.65 -31.76
N VAL A 338 14.01 -7.90 -31.57
CA VAL A 338 13.48 -6.99 -32.59
C VAL A 338 13.85 -5.56 -32.21
N GLY A 339 14.68 -4.90 -33.02
CA GLY A 339 15.12 -3.53 -32.75
C GLY A 339 16.42 -3.15 -33.43
N GLY A 340 16.94 -1.97 -33.11
CA GLY A 340 18.23 -1.51 -33.65
C GLY A 340 18.74 -0.19 -33.08
N GLY A 341 18.21 0.23 -31.93
CA GLY A 341 18.82 1.25 -31.08
C GLY A 341 19.70 0.60 -30.00
N ASP A 342 20.26 1.41 -29.10
CA ASP A 342 21.14 0.90 -28.04
C ASP A 342 20.46 -0.16 -27.16
N ALA A 343 19.19 0.06 -26.78
CA ALA A 343 18.41 -0.92 -26.01
C ALA A 343 18.38 -2.32 -26.66
N ALA A 344 18.20 -2.39 -27.99
CA ALA A 344 18.19 -3.68 -28.69
C ALA A 344 19.58 -4.34 -28.71
N MET A 345 20.66 -3.55 -28.79
CA MET A 345 22.01 -4.09 -28.77
C MET A 345 22.38 -4.58 -27.37
N GLU A 346 21.99 -3.84 -26.33
CA GLU A 346 22.20 -4.22 -24.93
C GLU A 346 21.43 -5.51 -24.61
N ASP A 347 20.15 -5.59 -24.97
CA ASP A 347 19.33 -6.79 -24.79
C ASP A 347 19.92 -7.99 -25.52
N ALA A 348 20.36 -7.83 -26.78
CA ALA A 348 21.01 -8.90 -27.53
C ALA A 348 22.31 -9.38 -26.86
N LEU A 349 23.13 -8.46 -26.33
CA LEU A 349 24.37 -8.79 -25.62
C LEU A 349 24.10 -9.42 -24.25
N VAL A 350 23.00 -9.08 -23.58
CA VAL A 350 22.56 -9.73 -22.33
C VAL A 350 22.16 -11.18 -22.62
N LEU A 351 21.28 -11.39 -23.62
CA LEU A 351 20.79 -12.72 -24.00
C LEU A 351 21.92 -13.62 -24.53
N ALA A 352 22.87 -13.06 -25.27
CA ALA A 352 23.99 -13.83 -25.83
C ALA A 352 24.92 -14.46 -24.78
N ARG A 353 24.78 -14.10 -23.49
CA ARG A 353 25.52 -14.73 -22.38
C ARG A 353 25.00 -16.12 -22.05
N THR A 354 23.71 -16.38 -22.28
CA THR A 354 23.04 -17.60 -21.82
C THR A 354 22.35 -18.35 -22.95
N SER A 355 21.83 -17.67 -23.97
CA SER A 355 21.14 -18.27 -25.12
C SER A 355 22.10 -19.04 -26.04
N SER A 356 21.59 -20.07 -26.72
CA SER A 356 22.39 -20.84 -27.68
C SER A 356 22.55 -20.13 -29.01
N LYS A 357 21.59 -19.26 -29.36
CA LYS A 357 21.59 -18.41 -30.54
C LYS A 357 20.75 -17.16 -30.27
N VAL A 358 21.22 -16.00 -30.73
CA VAL A 358 20.45 -14.75 -30.72
C VAL A 358 20.33 -14.24 -32.15
N THR A 359 19.12 -13.93 -32.62
CA THR A 359 18.92 -13.33 -33.94
C THR A 359 18.32 -11.94 -33.80
N VAL A 360 19.07 -10.92 -34.21
CA VAL A 360 18.59 -9.53 -34.19
C VAL A 360 17.90 -9.23 -35.51
N ILE A 361 16.62 -8.84 -35.46
CA ILE A 361 15.84 -8.43 -36.63
C ILE A 361 15.75 -6.90 -36.64
N HIS A 362 16.24 -6.30 -37.73
CA HIS A 362 16.18 -4.85 -37.93
C HIS A 362 15.56 -4.47 -39.27
N ARG A 363 14.66 -3.48 -39.24
CA ARG A 363 13.91 -3.01 -40.43
C ARG A 363 14.71 -2.21 -41.44
N ARG A 364 15.96 -1.85 -41.15
CA ARG A 364 16.86 -1.09 -42.04
C ARG A 364 18.14 -1.89 -42.31
N ASP A 365 19.04 -1.33 -43.09
CA ASP A 365 20.36 -1.87 -43.41
C ASP A 365 21.48 -1.41 -42.47
N GLN A 366 21.16 -0.55 -41.49
CA GLN A 366 22.08 -0.06 -40.47
C GLN A 366 21.37 0.17 -39.12
N PHE A 367 22.11 -0.01 -38.02
CA PHE A 367 21.62 0.31 -36.68
C PHE A 367 21.62 1.83 -36.42
N ARG A 368 20.72 2.27 -35.53
CA ARG A 368 20.77 3.61 -34.90
C ARG A 368 21.69 3.63 -33.68
N ALA A 369 21.94 2.47 -33.08
CA ALA A 369 22.78 2.30 -31.90
C ALA A 369 24.16 2.96 -32.05
N SER A 370 24.76 3.28 -30.90
CA SER A 370 26.15 3.69 -30.79
C SER A 370 27.06 2.70 -31.51
N LYS A 371 28.08 3.24 -32.20
CA LYS A 371 28.98 2.44 -33.03
C LYS A 371 29.65 1.30 -32.25
N VAL A 372 30.00 1.55 -30.99
CA VAL A 372 30.66 0.55 -30.12
C VAL A 372 29.71 -0.62 -29.82
N LEU A 373 28.44 -0.36 -29.53
CA LEU A 373 27.46 -1.42 -29.28
C LEU A 373 27.12 -2.18 -30.55
N ALA A 374 26.91 -1.47 -31.66
CA ALA A 374 26.70 -2.08 -32.98
C ALA A 374 27.87 -3.01 -33.36
N ASP A 375 29.12 -2.55 -33.23
CA ASP A 375 30.32 -3.33 -33.54
C ASP A 375 30.44 -4.55 -32.62
N ARG A 376 30.08 -4.44 -31.33
CA ARG A 376 30.08 -5.60 -30.40
C ARG A 376 29.06 -6.65 -30.81
N VAL A 377 27.85 -6.25 -31.19
CA VAL A 377 26.80 -7.17 -31.64
C VAL A 377 27.22 -7.86 -32.95
N LEU A 378 27.71 -7.09 -33.93
CA LEU A 378 28.11 -7.63 -35.23
C LEU A 378 29.30 -8.60 -35.17
N ASN A 379 30.18 -8.45 -34.17
CA ASN A 379 31.34 -9.31 -33.98
C ASN A 379 31.08 -10.46 -32.99
N HIS A 380 29.88 -10.58 -32.42
CA HIS A 380 29.59 -11.60 -31.42
C HIS A 380 29.30 -12.96 -32.08
N PRO A 381 29.97 -14.06 -31.68
CA PRO A 381 29.89 -15.35 -32.39
C PRO A 381 28.53 -16.06 -32.30
N VAL A 382 27.68 -15.65 -31.36
CA VAL A 382 26.35 -16.25 -31.11
C VAL A 382 25.21 -15.38 -31.67
N ILE A 383 25.52 -14.15 -32.11
CA ILE A 383 24.51 -13.20 -32.58
C ILE A 383 24.54 -13.14 -34.12
N ASP A 384 23.42 -13.47 -34.73
CA ASP A 384 23.17 -13.23 -36.15
C ASP A 384 22.30 -11.98 -36.33
N VAL A 385 22.50 -11.22 -37.41
CA VAL A 385 21.69 -10.04 -37.73
C VAL A 385 20.95 -10.24 -39.05
N VAL A 386 19.64 -10.03 -39.03
CA VAL A 386 18.77 -10.01 -40.20
C VAL A 386 18.36 -8.57 -40.47
N TRP A 387 18.95 -8.01 -41.51
CA TRP A 387 18.72 -6.65 -41.97
C TRP A 387 17.49 -6.55 -42.87
N ASN A 388 16.98 -5.33 -43.02
CA ASN A 388 15.85 -5.02 -43.90
C ASN A 388 14.68 -5.96 -43.67
N ALA A 389 14.36 -6.26 -42.42
CA ALA A 389 13.35 -7.24 -42.07
C ALA A 389 12.43 -6.77 -40.95
N THR A 390 11.17 -7.15 -41.02
CA THR A 390 10.14 -6.94 -39.99
C THR A 390 9.54 -8.27 -39.57
N VAL A 391 9.15 -8.39 -38.31
CA VAL A 391 8.29 -9.50 -37.86
C VAL A 391 6.86 -9.15 -38.24
N GLU A 392 6.16 -10.07 -38.89
CA GLU A 392 4.75 -9.91 -39.31
C GLU A 392 3.78 -10.72 -38.43
N GLU A 393 4.26 -11.79 -37.79
CA GLU A 393 3.46 -12.66 -36.92
C GLU A 393 4.38 -13.44 -35.98
N ILE A 394 3.91 -13.69 -34.74
CA ILE A 394 4.57 -14.58 -33.79
C ILE A 394 3.69 -15.83 -33.61
N VAL A 395 4.22 -16.99 -33.99
CA VAL A 395 3.48 -18.24 -33.99
C VAL A 395 3.75 -19.00 -32.70
N GLY A 396 2.68 -19.34 -31.99
CA GLY A 396 2.73 -20.14 -30.77
C GLY A 396 2.43 -21.62 -30.99
N GLN A 397 2.81 -22.44 -30.03
CA GLN A 397 2.41 -23.83 -29.90
C GLN A 397 1.84 -24.09 -28.51
N VAL A 398 0.89 -25.01 -28.42
CA VAL A 398 0.39 -25.50 -27.13
C VAL A 398 1.41 -26.47 -26.57
N LEU A 399 1.80 -26.29 -25.31
CA LEU A 399 2.53 -27.33 -24.58
C LEU A 399 1.54 -28.43 -24.22
N GLU A 400 1.70 -29.61 -24.81
CA GLU A 400 1.05 -30.82 -24.30
C GLU A 400 1.78 -31.22 -23.02
N THR A 401 1.16 -30.99 -21.87
CA THR A 401 1.68 -31.46 -20.58
C THR A 401 1.44 -32.97 -20.46
N ASP A 402 2.47 -33.76 -20.76
CA ASP A 402 2.53 -35.18 -20.41
C ASP A 402 2.83 -35.33 -18.91
N SER A 403 1.83 -35.22 -18.02
CA SER A 403 1.82 -35.68 -16.60
C SER A 403 0.45 -35.35 -16.00
N GLU A 404 -0.39 -36.28 -15.54
CA GLU A 404 -0.32 -36.99 -14.25
C GLU A 404 -0.08 -36.10 -13.00
N SER A 405 -0.20 -34.78 -13.12
CA SER A 405 -0.44 -33.89 -11.97
C SER A 405 -1.90 -33.48 -11.99
N GLU A 406 -2.73 -34.31 -11.36
CA GLU A 406 -4.00 -33.84 -10.77
C GLU A 406 -3.66 -32.69 -9.80
N GLU A 407 -4.55 -31.70 -9.68
CA GLU A 407 -4.45 -30.50 -8.82
C GLU A 407 -4.00 -29.17 -9.48
N VAL A 408 -4.39 -28.88 -10.72
CA VAL A 408 -4.67 -27.47 -11.10
C VAL A 408 -5.99 -27.40 -11.89
N GLU A 409 -7.09 -27.72 -11.20
CA GLU A 409 -8.44 -27.36 -11.67
C GLU A 409 -8.68 -25.89 -11.31
N ASP A 410 -8.10 -24.99 -12.10
CA ASP A 410 -8.61 -23.63 -12.35
C ASP A 410 -7.59 -22.92 -13.22
N LEU A 411 -7.83 -22.94 -14.54
CA LEU A 411 -7.57 -21.88 -15.52
C LEU A 411 -7.68 -22.49 -16.94
N ASP A 412 -8.73 -22.10 -17.66
CA ASP A 412 -9.06 -22.42 -19.06
C ASP A 412 -8.02 -21.93 -20.11
N GLN A 413 -6.75 -21.80 -19.75
CA GLN A 413 -5.70 -21.31 -20.65
C GLN A 413 -4.62 -22.39 -20.82
N GLN A 414 -4.76 -23.19 -21.87
CA GLN A 414 -3.61 -23.93 -22.41
C GLN A 414 -2.46 -22.94 -22.64
N GLN A 415 -1.38 -23.08 -21.86
CA GLN A 415 -0.24 -22.17 -21.93
C GLN A 415 0.42 -22.31 -23.30
N LYS A 416 0.22 -21.29 -24.15
CA LYS A 416 0.86 -21.22 -25.45
C LYS A 416 2.25 -20.63 -25.30
N VAL A 417 3.22 -21.28 -25.93
CA VAL A 417 4.60 -20.79 -25.97
C VAL A 417 5.05 -20.49 -27.39
N VAL A 418 5.97 -19.54 -27.54
CA VAL A 418 6.54 -19.18 -28.85
C VAL A 418 7.21 -20.39 -29.49
N LYS A 419 6.95 -20.58 -30.79
CA LYS A 419 7.59 -21.61 -31.63
C LYS A 419 8.42 -21.00 -32.76
N SER A 420 7.92 -19.93 -33.36
CA SER A 420 8.58 -19.28 -34.49
C SER A 420 8.07 -17.86 -34.71
N ALA A 421 8.83 -17.04 -35.42
CA ALA A 421 8.39 -15.75 -35.94
C ALA A 421 8.32 -15.78 -37.48
N ILE A 422 7.29 -15.18 -38.06
CA ILE A 422 7.21 -14.93 -39.49
C ILE A 422 7.90 -13.60 -39.77
N VAL A 423 9.01 -13.67 -40.51
CA VAL A 423 9.87 -12.53 -40.82
C VAL A 423 9.72 -12.18 -42.29
N LYS A 424 9.50 -10.90 -42.59
CA LYS A 424 9.36 -10.36 -43.93
C LYS A 424 10.54 -9.48 -44.28
N ASP A 425 11.18 -9.77 -45.40
CA ASP A 425 12.16 -8.89 -46.00
C ASP A 425 11.44 -7.69 -46.65
N VAL A 426 11.79 -6.47 -46.23
CA VAL A 426 11.15 -5.24 -46.70
C VAL A 426 11.58 -4.84 -48.12
N THR A 427 12.69 -5.39 -48.63
CA THR A 427 13.21 -5.12 -49.98
C THR A 427 12.63 -6.09 -51.01
N SER A 428 12.58 -7.38 -50.69
CA SER A 428 12.09 -8.41 -51.61
C SER A 428 10.60 -8.73 -51.43
N GLY A 429 10.04 -8.43 -50.25
CA GLY A 429 8.68 -8.81 -49.86
C GLY A 429 8.54 -10.30 -49.50
N ALA A 430 9.62 -11.08 -49.54
CA ALA A 430 9.60 -12.49 -49.20
C ALA A 430 9.39 -12.69 -47.69
N THR A 431 8.57 -13.68 -47.33
CA THR A 431 8.33 -14.08 -45.94
C THR A 431 8.98 -15.42 -45.64
N THR A 432 9.58 -15.53 -44.47
CA THR A 432 10.24 -16.75 -43.99
C THR A 432 9.87 -17.02 -42.54
N ALA A 433 9.52 -18.26 -42.23
CA ALA A 433 9.35 -18.69 -40.85
C ALA A 433 10.72 -18.96 -40.21
N MET A 434 10.96 -18.39 -39.03
CA MET A 434 12.18 -18.56 -38.26
C MET A 434 11.86 -19.19 -36.91
N GLU A 435 12.38 -20.39 -36.65
CA GLU A 435 12.19 -21.08 -35.39
C GLU A 435 12.93 -20.37 -34.25
N CYS A 436 12.22 -20.15 -33.15
CA CYS A 436 12.73 -19.51 -31.95
C CYS A 436 11.86 -19.87 -30.74
N ASP A 437 12.47 -19.87 -29.57
CA ASP A 437 11.79 -20.14 -28.30
C ASP A 437 11.25 -18.86 -27.64
N ALA A 438 11.76 -17.69 -28.04
CA ALA A 438 11.33 -16.39 -27.53
C ALA A 438 11.59 -15.24 -28.51
N VAL A 439 10.78 -14.19 -28.40
CA VAL A 439 10.89 -12.92 -29.12
C VAL A 439 10.94 -11.77 -28.11
N PHE A 440 12.06 -11.06 -28.08
CA PHE A 440 12.28 -9.87 -27.28
C PHE A 440 12.08 -8.61 -28.13
N VAL A 441 11.06 -7.81 -27.79
CA VAL A 441 10.70 -6.60 -28.51
C VAL A 441 11.41 -5.39 -27.86
N ALA A 442 12.48 -4.92 -28.50
CA ALA A 442 13.37 -3.87 -27.99
C ALA A 442 13.34 -2.62 -28.89
N ILE A 443 12.13 -2.09 -29.16
CA ILE A 443 11.90 -0.93 -30.03
C ILE A 443 11.70 0.40 -29.26
N GLY A 444 12.10 0.43 -27.99
CA GLY A 444 12.04 1.61 -27.12
C GLY A 444 10.81 1.63 -26.22
N HIS A 445 10.70 2.69 -25.42
CA HIS A 445 9.59 2.91 -24.50
C HIS A 445 9.04 4.33 -24.71
N THR A 446 7.78 4.53 -24.38
CA THR A 446 7.08 5.82 -24.45
C THR A 446 6.69 6.25 -23.03
N PRO A 447 7.35 7.27 -22.46
CA PRO A 447 6.97 7.84 -21.16
C PRO A 447 5.56 8.42 -21.15
N SER A 448 4.84 8.23 -20.05
CA SER A 448 3.48 8.72 -19.86
C SER A 448 3.49 10.20 -19.41
N THR A 449 3.90 11.10 -20.31
CA THR A 449 4.18 12.52 -20.02
C THR A 449 3.40 13.51 -20.88
N SER A 450 2.42 13.04 -21.66
CA SER A 450 1.68 13.87 -22.62
C SER A 450 1.01 15.10 -21.99
N PHE A 451 0.52 14.97 -20.76
CA PHE A 451 -0.13 16.02 -19.97
C PHE A 451 0.82 17.08 -19.40
N LEU A 452 2.14 16.87 -19.52
CA LEU A 452 3.19 17.78 -19.01
C LEU A 452 3.87 18.59 -20.13
N LYS A 453 3.40 18.47 -21.38
CA LYS A 453 3.98 19.21 -22.51
C LYS A 453 3.86 20.71 -22.28
N GLY A 454 5.00 21.40 -22.26
CA GLY A 454 5.07 22.84 -22.01
C GLY A 454 5.03 23.24 -20.53
N VAL A 455 4.98 22.26 -19.63
CA VAL A 455 5.01 22.47 -18.17
C VAL A 455 6.41 22.24 -17.62
N VAL A 456 7.05 21.12 -17.98
CA VAL A 456 8.41 20.76 -17.55
C VAL A 456 9.38 20.68 -18.71
N GLU A 457 10.67 20.79 -18.40
CA GLU A 457 11.75 20.46 -19.32
C GLU A 457 11.85 18.93 -19.50
N PHE A 458 12.10 18.52 -20.74
CA PHE A 458 12.29 17.13 -21.13
C PHE A 458 13.74 16.88 -21.50
N ASP A 459 14.20 15.65 -21.32
CA ASP A 459 15.55 15.26 -21.68
C ASP A 459 15.79 15.49 -23.20
N PRO A 460 16.81 16.29 -23.57
CA PRO A 460 17.09 16.61 -24.97
C PRO A 460 17.64 15.43 -25.78
N GLU A 461 18.23 14.42 -25.12
CA GLU A 461 18.79 13.23 -25.73
C GLU A 461 17.77 12.07 -25.75
N MET A 462 16.85 12.03 -24.78
CA MET A 462 15.84 11.00 -24.59
C MET A 462 14.41 11.56 -24.71
N PRO A 463 13.83 11.60 -25.93
CA PRO A 463 12.55 12.24 -26.17
C PRO A 463 11.43 11.73 -25.25
N GLY A 464 10.74 12.66 -24.59
CA GLY A 464 9.56 12.39 -23.78
C GLY A 464 9.84 12.06 -22.31
N TYR A 465 11.09 11.81 -21.92
CA TYR A 465 11.47 11.61 -20.51
C TYR A 465 11.61 12.95 -19.79
N ILE A 466 11.15 13.04 -18.55
CA ILE A 466 11.25 14.27 -17.75
C ILE A 466 12.70 14.50 -17.34
N GLN A 467 13.20 15.71 -17.54
CA GLN A 467 14.53 16.08 -17.08
C GLN A 467 14.50 16.40 -15.58
N THR A 468 15.35 15.72 -14.80
CA THR A 468 15.57 16.01 -13.39
C THR A 468 16.95 16.60 -13.13
N THR A 469 17.08 17.35 -12.03
CA THR A 469 18.37 17.88 -11.60
C THR A 469 19.26 16.73 -11.13
N VAL A 470 20.48 16.64 -11.67
CA VAL A 470 21.43 15.55 -11.41
C VAL A 470 21.60 15.30 -9.91
N GLY A 471 21.34 14.06 -9.49
CA GLY A 471 21.44 13.63 -8.09
C GLY A 471 20.21 13.91 -7.22
N THR A 472 19.13 14.43 -7.80
CA THR A 472 17.84 14.70 -7.14
C THR A 472 16.69 14.26 -8.05
N THR A 473 15.46 14.41 -7.56
CA THR A 473 14.23 14.14 -8.34
C THR A 473 13.51 15.42 -8.80
N ALA A 474 14.07 16.59 -8.48
CA ALA A 474 13.48 17.89 -8.80
C ALA A 474 13.46 18.13 -10.33
N THR A 475 12.31 18.58 -10.84
CA THR A 475 12.15 18.99 -12.25
C THR A 475 12.50 20.47 -12.44
N SER A 476 12.24 21.01 -13.63
CA SER A 476 12.36 22.45 -13.91
C SER A 476 11.33 23.33 -13.19
N VAL A 477 10.31 22.73 -12.56
CA VAL A 477 9.24 23.43 -11.83
C VAL A 477 9.37 23.15 -10.33
N ALA A 478 9.39 24.21 -9.52
CA ALA A 478 9.45 24.10 -8.06
C ALA A 478 8.19 23.40 -7.51
N GLY A 479 8.39 22.49 -6.55
CA GLY A 479 7.33 21.64 -6.00
C GLY A 479 6.92 20.46 -6.89
N LEU A 480 7.43 20.35 -8.12
CA LEU A 480 7.16 19.23 -9.03
C LEU A 480 8.41 18.33 -9.15
N PHE A 481 8.25 17.07 -8.80
CA PHE A 481 9.29 16.04 -8.79
C PHE A 481 8.91 14.90 -9.75
N ALA A 482 9.90 14.15 -10.22
CA ALA A 482 9.68 13.00 -11.10
C ALA A 482 10.47 11.77 -10.63
N ALA A 483 9.81 10.60 -10.65
CA ALA A 483 10.37 9.35 -10.17
C ALA A 483 9.96 8.14 -11.02
N GLY A 484 10.84 7.15 -11.07
CA GLY A 484 10.70 5.94 -11.86
C GLY A 484 10.95 6.16 -13.35
N ASP A 485 10.46 5.23 -14.16
CA ASP A 485 10.69 5.15 -15.60
C ASP A 485 10.27 6.42 -16.38
N VAL A 486 9.46 7.31 -15.79
CA VAL A 486 9.11 8.60 -16.42
C VAL A 486 10.32 9.55 -16.53
N ALA A 487 11.31 9.37 -15.66
CA ALA A 487 12.57 10.12 -15.60
C ALA A 487 13.83 9.23 -15.70
N ASP A 488 13.68 7.90 -15.63
CA ASP A 488 14.77 6.93 -15.82
C ASP A 488 14.65 6.19 -17.16
N ALA A 489 15.36 6.67 -18.17
CA ALA A 489 15.44 5.99 -19.46
C ALA A 489 16.49 4.86 -19.50
N VAL A 490 17.32 4.75 -18.47
CA VAL A 490 18.52 3.90 -18.47
C VAL A 490 18.23 2.55 -17.84
N TYR A 491 17.80 2.51 -16.57
CA TYR A 491 17.69 1.26 -15.82
C TYR A 491 16.33 0.58 -15.98
N ARG A 492 15.23 1.34 -15.82
CA ARG A 492 13.85 0.85 -16.03
C ARG A 492 13.55 -0.45 -15.28
N GLN A 493 13.91 -0.48 -13.99
CA GLN A 493 13.67 -1.62 -13.11
C GLN A 493 12.73 -1.22 -11.97
N ALA A 494 11.90 -2.16 -11.51
CA ALA A 494 10.99 -1.91 -10.39
C ALA A 494 11.72 -1.43 -9.14
N ILE A 495 12.91 -1.97 -8.85
CA ILE A 495 13.72 -1.59 -7.69
C ILE A 495 14.37 -0.21 -7.82
N THR A 496 14.84 0.17 -9.02
CA THR A 496 15.38 1.53 -9.25
C THR A 496 14.26 2.55 -9.18
N SER A 497 13.09 2.21 -9.73
CA SER A 497 11.89 3.03 -9.68
C SER A 497 11.38 3.22 -8.26
N ALA A 498 11.28 2.16 -7.45
CA ALA A 498 10.98 2.27 -6.03
C ALA A 498 12.00 3.17 -5.30
N GLY A 499 13.30 2.96 -5.52
CA GLY A 499 14.36 3.78 -4.92
C GLY A 499 14.23 5.27 -5.26
N SER A 500 13.95 5.60 -6.52
CA SER A 500 13.71 6.99 -6.94
C SER A 500 12.41 7.57 -6.39
N GLY A 501 11.38 6.74 -6.17
CA GLY A 501 10.13 7.15 -5.51
C GLY A 501 10.35 7.57 -4.07
N ALA A 502 11.11 6.78 -3.31
CA ALA A 502 11.54 7.15 -1.97
C ALA A 502 12.35 8.46 -1.95
N ALA A 503 13.28 8.63 -2.90
CA ALA A 503 14.04 9.86 -3.04
C ALA A 503 13.13 11.08 -3.32
N ALA A 504 12.12 10.93 -4.18
CA ALA A 504 11.18 12.01 -4.49
C ALA A 504 10.33 12.42 -3.31
N ALA A 505 9.88 11.48 -2.48
CA ALA A 505 9.15 11.79 -1.25
C ALA A 505 10.02 12.59 -0.27
N LEU A 506 11.31 12.26 -0.14
CA LEU A 506 12.24 12.99 0.72
C LEU A 506 12.57 14.39 0.18
N ASP A 507 12.76 14.53 -1.13
CA ASP A 507 12.98 15.84 -1.76
C ASP A 507 11.73 16.74 -1.62
N ALA A 508 10.53 16.17 -1.78
CA ALA A 508 9.27 16.87 -1.62
C ALA A 508 8.99 17.28 -0.15
N GLU A 509 9.22 16.38 0.82
CA GLU A 509 9.12 16.71 2.25
C GLU A 509 10.06 17.85 2.60
N ARG A 510 11.32 17.78 2.16
CA ARG A 510 12.29 18.83 2.40
C ARG A 510 11.85 20.16 1.80
N TYR A 511 11.30 20.15 0.59
CA TYR A 511 10.77 21.35 -0.05
C TYR A 511 9.62 21.97 0.75
N LEU A 512 8.68 21.17 1.25
CA LEU A 512 7.60 21.66 2.12
C LEU A 512 8.16 22.31 3.39
N SER A 513 9.08 21.61 4.05
CA SER A 513 9.72 22.04 5.30
C SER A 513 10.54 23.34 5.15
N GLU A 514 11.33 23.47 4.08
CA GLU A 514 12.15 24.66 3.84
C GLU A 514 11.33 25.90 3.46
N ASN A 515 10.14 25.70 2.86
CA ASN A 515 9.25 26.80 2.45
C ASN A 515 8.11 27.07 3.44
N GLY A 516 7.96 26.25 4.49
CA GLY A 516 6.89 26.39 5.48
C GLY A 516 5.49 26.16 4.90
N LEU A 517 5.35 25.22 3.97
CA LEU A 517 4.09 24.93 3.25
C LEU A 517 3.35 23.74 3.89
N GLY A 518 2.02 23.71 3.74
CA GLY A 518 1.20 22.56 4.15
C GLY A 518 0.71 22.59 5.60
N ASN A 519 0.75 23.75 6.27
CA ASN A 519 0.24 23.92 7.64
C ASN A 519 -1.04 24.77 7.67
N GLU A 520 -1.62 25.13 6.53
CA GLU A 520 -2.73 26.10 6.44
C GLU A 520 -3.96 25.67 7.24
N GLN A 521 -4.32 24.39 7.18
CA GLN A 521 -5.43 23.86 7.95
C GLN A 521 -5.14 23.92 9.46
N GLU A 522 -3.93 23.55 9.87
CA GLU A 522 -3.50 23.54 11.28
C GLU A 522 -3.42 24.97 11.83
N GLU A 523 -2.94 25.91 11.02
CA GLU A 523 -2.90 27.34 11.33
C GLU A 523 -4.31 27.92 11.49
N PHE A 524 -5.23 27.61 10.56
CA PHE A 524 -6.62 28.04 10.65
C PHE A 524 -7.34 27.46 11.87
N GLU A 525 -7.16 26.17 12.15
CA GLU A 525 -7.75 25.52 13.33
C GLU A 525 -7.20 26.11 14.63
N ALA A 526 -5.90 26.42 14.68
CA ALA A 526 -5.27 27.07 15.83
C ALA A 526 -5.79 28.49 16.04
N GLU A 527 -5.96 29.27 14.96
CA GLU A 527 -6.53 30.63 15.01
C GLU A 527 -7.98 30.61 15.48
N LEU A 528 -8.81 29.71 14.94
CA LEU A 528 -10.20 29.53 15.34
C LEU A 528 -10.31 29.13 16.82
N LEU A 529 -9.44 28.22 17.29
CA LEU A 529 -9.42 27.81 18.69
C LEU A 529 -9.01 28.98 19.61
N ALA A 530 -8.04 29.79 19.19
CA ALA A 530 -7.62 30.98 19.93
C ALA A 530 -8.76 32.01 20.04
N GLU A 531 -9.51 32.24 18.96
CA GLU A 531 -10.67 33.13 18.94
C GLU A 531 -11.77 32.63 19.89
N LEU A 532 -12.12 31.35 19.82
CA LEU A 532 -13.14 30.73 20.70
C LEU A 532 -12.75 30.74 22.18
N MET A 533 -11.45 30.73 22.51
CA MET A 533 -10.97 30.86 23.89
C MET A 533 -10.88 32.32 24.36
N SER A 534 -10.88 33.30 23.45
CA SER A 534 -10.84 34.72 23.78
C SER A 534 -12.21 35.30 24.18
N ASP A 535 -13.31 34.69 23.72
CA ASP A 535 -14.70 35.09 24.03
C ASP A 535 -15.26 34.44 25.33
N GLY A 536 -14.50 34.51 26.43
CA GLY A 536 -15.02 34.34 27.79
C GLY A 536 -15.58 35.66 28.34
N PRO A 537 -16.62 35.67 29.19
CA PRO A 537 -17.34 36.90 29.53
C PRO A 537 -16.41 37.92 30.16
N SER A 538 -16.46 39.15 29.63
CA SER A 538 -15.77 40.32 30.17
C SER A 538 -16.10 40.49 31.65
N ALA A 539 -15.14 40.18 32.53
CA ALA A 539 -15.18 40.64 33.91
C ALA A 539 -14.79 42.13 33.92
N THR A 540 -15.74 43.01 33.62
CA THR A 540 -15.64 44.41 34.02
C THR A 540 -15.83 44.53 35.52
N SER A 541 -14.88 45.24 36.15
CA SER A 541 -14.85 45.80 37.51
C SER A 541 -14.35 44.91 38.66
N ALA A 542 -13.06 45.05 38.99
CA ALA A 542 -12.63 45.51 40.32
C ALA A 542 -11.14 45.90 40.31
N SER A 543 -10.87 46.97 41.04
CA SER A 543 -9.64 47.76 41.12
C SER A 543 -8.48 47.10 41.86
N SER A 544 -7.26 47.37 41.36
CA SER A 544 -6.02 47.64 42.10
C SER A 544 -5.64 46.76 43.31
N ALA A 545 -4.69 45.85 43.09
CA ALA A 545 -3.52 45.70 43.98
C ALA A 545 -2.42 44.97 43.20
N GLN A 546 -1.21 45.51 43.30
CA GLN A 546 0.03 44.95 42.75
C GLN A 546 0.33 43.61 43.43
N ASP A 547 0.73 42.61 42.65
CA ASP A 547 1.80 41.68 43.03
C ASP A 547 2.37 41.06 41.74
N GLU A 548 3.68 41.22 41.60
CA GLU A 548 4.54 40.69 40.55
C GLU A 548 4.70 39.18 40.75
N ASP A 549 4.52 38.39 39.68
CA ASP A 549 5.25 37.15 39.37
C ASP A 549 4.49 36.34 38.31
N ALA A 550 4.77 36.57 37.03
CA ALA A 550 4.49 35.58 35.97
C ALA A 550 5.41 35.79 34.76
N TYR A 551 6.21 34.75 34.51
CA TYR A 551 7.13 34.55 33.39
C TYR A 551 6.53 34.94 32.03
N ASN A 552 7.21 35.85 31.34
CA ASN A 552 6.96 36.19 29.94
C ASN A 552 8.17 35.71 29.13
N VAL A 553 8.04 34.58 28.43
CA VAL A 553 9.02 34.10 27.45
C VAL A 553 8.33 34.19 26.11
N TYR A 554 8.65 35.23 25.35
CA TYR A 554 8.66 35.37 23.88
C TYR A 554 8.51 36.86 23.55
N ALA A 555 9.59 37.61 23.79
CA ALA A 555 9.85 38.89 23.16
C ALA A 555 11.37 39.12 23.15
N ASP A 556 12.03 38.77 22.06
CA ASP A 556 13.03 39.65 21.43
C ASP A 556 13.56 39.07 20.11
N ASP A 557 13.14 39.72 19.01
CA ASP A 557 13.76 39.68 17.70
C ASP A 557 15.10 40.45 17.74
N SER A 558 16.21 39.76 18.00
CA SER A 558 17.56 40.27 17.66
C SER A 558 18.74 39.28 17.81
N SER A 559 18.52 37.95 17.86
CA SER A 559 19.62 37.00 18.18
C SER A 559 20.05 36.03 17.06
N ALA A 560 19.48 36.12 15.85
CA ALA A 560 19.81 35.21 14.75
C ALA A 560 21.28 35.27 14.27
N ALA A 561 22.01 36.35 14.56
CA ALA A 561 23.44 36.47 14.24
C ALA A 561 24.37 35.82 15.27
N ASN A 562 23.98 35.76 16.55
CA ASN A 562 24.83 35.21 17.62
C ASN A 562 24.65 33.68 17.81
N ALA A 563 23.49 33.13 17.45
CA ALA A 563 23.24 31.69 17.51
C ALA A 563 24.13 30.87 16.53
N LYS A 564 24.49 31.46 15.38
CA LYS A 564 25.43 30.84 14.42
C LYS A 564 26.87 30.79 14.90
N GLN A 565 27.25 31.62 15.88
CA GLN A 565 28.62 31.67 16.40
C GLN A 565 28.83 30.65 17.54
N PHE A 566 27.83 30.47 18.40
CA PHE A 566 27.88 29.44 19.46
C PHE A 566 27.78 27.99 18.93
N ALA A 567 27.02 27.76 17.86
CA ALA A 567 26.94 26.44 17.23
C ALA A 567 28.26 26.01 16.54
N LYS A 568 29.09 26.97 16.10
CA LYS A 568 30.40 26.68 15.48
C LYS A 568 31.51 26.38 16.49
N GLU A 569 31.39 26.86 17.72
CA GLU A 569 32.40 26.59 18.77
C GLU A 569 32.13 25.27 19.51
N SER A 570 30.86 24.86 19.66
CA SER A 570 30.51 23.58 20.30
C SER A 570 30.91 22.36 19.47
N VAL A 571 30.81 22.42 18.14
CA VAL A 571 31.16 21.29 17.24
C VAL A 571 32.68 21.10 17.09
N ARG A 572 33.49 22.10 17.46
CA ARG A 572 34.97 22.01 17.42
C ARG A 572 35.59 21.47 18.71
N ALA A 573 34.80 21.29 19.77
CA ALA A 573 35.25 20.73 21.04
C ALA A 573 34.96 19.22 21.18
N GLU A 574 34.15 18.65 20.28
CA GLU A 574 33.80 17.21 20.22
C GLU A 574 34.39 16.47 18.99
N LEU A 575 35.26 17.13 18.22
CA LEU A 575 36.20 16.53 17.25
C LEU A 575 37.63 16.73 17.76
#